data_AF-A0A7R9P1P1-F1
#
_entry.id   AF-A0A7R9P1P1-F1
#
_cell.length_a   1.000
_cell.length_b   1.000
_cell.length_c   1.000
_cell.angle_alpha   90.00
_cell.angle_beta   90.00
_cell.angle_gamma   90.00
#
_symmetry.space_group_name_H-M   'P 1'
#
loop_
_entity.id
_entity.type
_entity.pdbx_description
1 polymer ?
#
loop_
_entity_poly.entity_id
_entity_poly.type
_entity_poly.pdbx_seq_one_letter_code
_entity_poly.pdbx_strand_id
1 'polypeptide(L)'
;MLLQMEARSSSQATLDSLDLTRYSEDGERGVDERVAVLEFELRKAKETISALRANLTVATESEATTPDTGSVKPLHNESIKPHEQRALNFLINEYLLVHGYKLTSITFADENEHQ
;
A
#
# COMPACT_ATOMS: atom_id res chain seq x y z
N MET A 1 87.62 -6.44 -2.06
CA MET A 1 86.66 -7.42 -2.62
C MET A 1 85.40 -7.34 -1.78
N LEU A 2 84.26 -7.04 -2.43
CA LEU A 2 82.88 -7.04 -1.92
C LEU A 2 82.55 -8.27 -1.02
N LEU A 3 81.59 -8.32 -0.08
CA LEU A 3 80.21 -7.80 0.08
C LEU A 3 79.89 -7.71 1.60
N GLN A 4 79.23 -6.66 2.11
CA GLN A 4 77.77 -6.51 2.31
C GLN A 4 77.11 -7.50 3.30
N MET A 5 76.75 -7.01 4.49
CA MET A 5 75.65 -7.49 5.35
C MET A 5 75.55 -6.52 6.55
N GLU A 6 74.46 -5.89 6.94
CA GLU A 6 73.11 -5.63 6.44
C GLU A 6 72.66 -4.36 7.18
N ALA A 7 71.77 -3.59 6.57
CA ALA A 7 71.41 -2.24 6.99
C ALA A 7 70.89 -2.17 8.44
N ARG A 8 71.32 -1.15 9.18
CA ARG A 8 70.72 -0.75 10.46
C ARG A 8 69.25 -0.44 10.21
N SER A 9 68.37 -1.16 10.92
CA SER A 9 66.91 -1.06 10.91
C SER A 9 66.45 0.39 10.78
N SER A 10 65.88 0.72 9.63
CA SER A 10 65.32 2.03 9.32
C SER A 10 63.83 2.08 9.64
N SER A 11 63.53 2.93 10.63
CA SER A 11 62.43 3.90 10.61
C SER A 11 60.99 3.39 10.77
N GLN A 12 60.34 4.02 11.74
CA GLN A 12 58.92 4.00 12.07
C GLN A 12 58.03 4.20 10.83
N ALA A 13 56.84 3.60 10.90
CA ALA A 13 55.80 3.65 9.89
C ALA A 13 55.44 5.09 9.46
N THR A 14 55.36 5.30 8.15
CA THR A 14 54.45 6.29 7.55
C THR A 14 53.64 5.58 6.48
N LEU A 15 52.44 5.16 6.87
CA LEU A 15 51.33 4.75 6.01
C LEU A 15 50.82 5.93 5.16
N ASP A 16 51.69 6.63 4.44
CA ASP A 16 51.36 7.90 3.77
C ASP A 16 51.48 7.83 2.25
N SER A 17 51.35 6.62 1.68
CA SER A 17 51.14 6.46 0.23
C SER A 17 50.14 5.37 -0.09
N LEU A 18 49.11 5.22 0.74
CA LEU A 18 47.87 4.62 0.27
C LEU A 18 47.10 5.74 -0.43
N ASP A 19 47.37 5.94 -1.72
CA ASP A 19 46.51 6.75 -2.58
C ASP A 19 45.20 5.98 -2.81
N LEU A 20 44.38 6.01 -1.76
CA LEU A 20 43.02 5.55 -1.74
C LEU A 20 42.19 6.65 -2.43
N THR A 21 42.38 6.84 -3.74
CA THR A 21 41.36 7.44 -4.61
C THR A 21 40.28 6.37 -4.78
N ARG A 22 39.38 6.14 -3.82
CA ARG A 22 38.26 7.03 -3.46
C ARG A 22 37.43 7.51 -4.64
N TYR A 23 37.26 6.67 -5.65
CA TYR A 23 36.02 6.69 -6.43
C TYR A 23 35.42 5.30 -6.37
N SER A 24 34.51 5.12 -5.41
CA SER A 24 33.61 3.97 -5.38
C SER A 24 32.79 4.01 -6.67
N GLU A 25 33.16 3.20 -7.65
CA GLU A 25 32.31 2.83 -8.81
C GLU A 25 30.98 2.20 -8.36
N ASP A 26 30.86 1.87 -7.07
CA ASP A 26 29.67 1.38 -6.37
C ASP A 26 28.54 2.41 -6.18
N GLY A 27 28.79 3.70 -6.47
CA GLY A 27 27.76 4.74 -6.35
C GLY A 27 26.64 4.62 -7.39
N GLU A 28 26.99 4.39 -8.65
CA GLU A 28 26.03 4.23 -9.76
C GLU A 28 25.22 2.93 -9.62
N ARG A 29 25.88 1.82 -9.27
CA ARG A 29 25.23 0.52 -9.07
C ARG A 29 24.19 0.55 -7.94
N GLY A 30 24.47 1.26 -6.86
CA GLY A 30 23.53 1.43 -5.75
C GLY A 30 22.34 2.35 -6.09
N VAL A 31 22.51 3.29 -7.02
CA VAL A 31 21.40 4.11 -7.54
C VAL A 31 20.53 3.27 -8.47
N ASP A 32 21.13 2.53 -9.40
CA ASP A 32 20.42 1.63 -10.32
C ASP A 32 19.61 0.56 -9.58
N GLU A 33 20.16 -0.01 -8.51
CA GLU A 33 19.44 -0.99 -7.67
C GLU A 33 18.22 -0.34 -7.00
N ARG A 34 18.37 0.87 -6.44
CA ARG A 34 17.25 1.61 -5.83
C ARG A 34 16.19 1.96 -6.87
N VAL A 35 16.59 2.37 -8.06
CA VAL A 35 15.68 2.65 -9.18
C VAL A 35 14.91 1.38 -9.55
N ALA A 36 15.59 0.24 -9.71
CA ALA A 36 14.95 -1.04 -10.03
C ALA A 36 13.93 -1.48 -8.96
N VAL A 37 14.25 -1.29 -7.68
CA VAL A 37 13.32 -1.57 -6.57
C VAL A 37 12.09 -0.67 -6.65
N LEU A 38 12.29 0.64 -6.82
CA LEU A 38 11.18 1.60 -6.92
C LEU A 38 10.28 1.34 -8.13
N GLU A 39 10.86 0.98 -9.28
CA GLU A 39 10.10 0.60 -10.47
C GLU A 39 9.27 -0.66 -10.23
N PHE A 40 9.83 -1.64 -9.52
CA PHE A 40 9.11 -2.84 -9.13
C PHE A 40 7.94 -2.55 -8.19
N GLU A 41 8.16 -1.78 -7.13
CA GLU A 41 7.11 -1.39 -6.20
C GLU A 41 6.01 -0.58 -6.90
N LEU A 42 6.38 0.36 -7.77
CA LEU A 42 5.44 1.14 -8.57
C LEU A 42 4.59 0.24 -9.47
N ARG A 43 5.20 -0.76 -10.12
CA ARG A 43 4.48 -1.73 -10.95
C ARG A 43 3.48 -2.52 -10.11
N LYS A 44 3.92 -3.04 -8.96
CA LYS A 44 3.06 -3.80 -8.04
C LYS A 44 1.91 -2.96 -7.49
N ALA A 45 2.15 -1.69 -7.18
CA ALA A 45 1.11 -0.76 -6.74
C ALA A 45 0.08 -0.51 -7.84
N LYS A 46 0.53 -0.30 -9.09
CA LYS A 46 -0.37 -0.12 -10.25
C LYS A 46 -1.21 -1.37 -10.52
N GLU A 47 -0.61 -2.56 -10.46
CA GLU A 47 -1.33 -3.83 -10.59
C GLU A 47 -2.41 -3.98 -9.49
N THR A 48 -2.05 -3.65 -8.25
CA THR A 48 -2.99 -3.67 -7.12
C THR A 48 -4.16 -2.71 -7.33
N ILE A 49 -3.88 -1.47 -7.76
CA ILE A 49 -4.93 -0.48 -8.08
C ILE A 49 -5.83 -0.99 -9.21
N SER A 50 -5.24 -1.55 -10.27
CA SER A 50 -6.00 -2.09 -11.40
C SER A 50 -6.91 -3.24 -10.98
N ALA A 51 -6.41 -4.17 -10.15
CA ALA A 51 -7.19 -5.28 -9.63
C ALA A 51 -8.34 -4.80 -8.73
N LEU A 52 -8.08 -3.85 -7.83
CA LEU A 52 -9.11 -3.26 -6.97
C LEU A 52 -10.19 -2.54 -7.78
N ARG A 53 -9.80 -1.78 -8.82
CA ARG A 53 -10.75 -1.12 -9.73
C ARG A 53 -11.61 -2.13 -10.46
N ALA A 54 -11.00 -3.20 -11.01
CA ALA A 54 -11.76 -4.26 -11.69
C ALA A 54 -12.77 -4.93 -10.75
N ASN A 55 -12.36 -5.25 -9.52
CA ASN A 55 -13.26 -5.82 -8.51
C ASN A 55 -14.41 -4.87 -8.15
N LEU A 56 -14.12 -3.58 -8.00
CA LEU A 56 -15.14 -2.58 -7.72
C LEU A 56 -16.12 -2.44 -8.89
N THR A 57 -15.60 -2.36 -10.12
CA THR A 57 -16.43 -2.32 -11.34
C THR A 57 -17.35 -3.53 -11.41
N VAL A 58 -16.86 -4.76 -11.21
CA VAL A 58 -17.70 -5.97 -11.20
C VAL A 58 -18.76 -5.92 -10.10
N ALA A 59 -18.37 -5.48 -8.90
CA ALA A 59 -19.31 -5.33 -7.78
C ALA A 59 -20.41 -4.30 -8.09
N THR A 60 -20.11 -3.24 -8.83
CA THR A 60 -21.07 -2.18 -9.20
C THR A 60 -21.84 -2.45 -10.49
N GLU A 61 -21.26 -3.13 -11.50
CA GLU A 61 -21.90 -3.43 -12.79
C GLU A 61 -22.86 -4.62 -12.70
N SER A 62 -22.63 -5.53 -11.74
CA SER A 62 -23.65 -6.49 -11.29
C SER A 62 -24.92 -5.79 -10.80
N GLU A 63 -24.88 -4.47 -10.54
CA GLU A 63 -26.04 -3.65 -10.19
C GLU A 63 -26.65 -2.87 -11.35
N ALA A 64 -26.00 -2.80 -12.53
CA ALA A 64 -26.40 -1.91 -13.62
C ALA A 64 -26.97 -2.62 -14.86
N THR A 65 -26.98 -3.96 -14.91
CA THR A 65 -27.52 -4.72 -16.05
C THR A 65 -29.02 -4.99 -15.94
N THR A 66 -29.82 -3.92 -15.97
CA THR A 66 -31.14 -3.97 -16.62
C THR A 66 -31.23 -2.81 -17.60
N PRO A 67 -31.29 -3.04 -18.92
CA PRO A 67 -31.47 -1.96 -19.87
C PRO A 67 -32.91 -1.44 -19.74
N ASP A 68 -33.06 -0.20 -19.30
CA ASP A 68 -34.35 0.46 -19.20
C ASP A 68 -34.78 0.98 -20.58
N THR A 69 -35.51 0.14 -21.31
CA THR A 69 -36.28 0.57 -22.47
C THR A 69 -37.59 1.18 -21.97
N GLY A 70 -37.56 2.48 -21.65
CA GLY A 70 -38.69 3.41 -21.80
C GLY A 70 -40.01 3.07 -21.11
N SER A 71 -40.00 2.55 -19.88
CA SER A 71 -41.24 2.38 -19.11
C SER A 71 -41.12 3.08 -17.77
N VAL A 72 -41.99 4.06 -17.53
CA VAL A 72 -42.17 4.75 -16.25
C VAL A 72 -42.60 3.70 -15.21
N LYS A 73 -41.63 2.98 -14.64
CA LYS A 73 -41.86 2.06 -13.52
C LYS A 73 -41.91 2.88 -12.23
N PRO A 74 -42.79 2.53 -11.29
CA PRO A 74 -42.94 3.28 -10.06
C PRO A 74 -41.61 3.24 -9.31
N LEU A 75 -41.03 4.43 -9.07
CA LEU A 75 -39.74 4.70 -8.40
C LEU A 75 -39.65 4.17 -6.95
N HIS A 76 -40.55 3.30 -6.52
CA HIS A 76 -40.90 3.14 -5.12
C HIS A 76 -40.93 1.69 -4.64
N ASN A 77 -40.14 0.80 -5.24
CA ASN A 77 -40.05 -0.59 -4.78
C ASN A 77 -38.72 -1.28 -5.16
N GLU A 78 -37.63 -0.53 -5.31
CA GLU A 78 -36.32 -1.19 -5.32
C GLU A 78 -36.02 -1.60 -3.87
N SER A 79 -35.93 -2.92 -3.66
CA SER A 79 -35.51 -3.49 -2.38
C SER A 79 -34.12 -2.97 -2.04
N ILE A 80 -33.93 -2.55 -0.78
CA ILE A 80 -32.64 -2.04 -0.32
C ILE A 80 -31.55 -3.08 -0.60
N LYS A 81 -30.45 -2.64 -1.23
CA LYS A 81 -29.35 -3.56 -1.58
C LYS A 81 -28.55 -3.89 -0.32
N PRO A 82 -27.89 -5.06 -0.25
CA PRO A 82 -27.13 -5.46 0.94
C PRO A 82 -26.01 -4.49 1.35
N HIS A 83 -25.41 -3.78 0.39
CA HIS A 83 -24.37 -2.78 0.70
C HIS A 83 -24.98 -1.46 1.22
N GLU A 84 -26.17 -1.09 0.74
CA GLU A 84 -26.94 0.07 1.24
C GLU A 84 -27.44 -0.19 2.66
N GLN A 85 -27.92 -1.41 2.92
CA GLN A 85 -28.32 -1.83 4.27
C GLN A 85 -27.14 -1.75 5.24
N ARG A 86 -25.96 -2.25 4.86
CA ARG A 86 -24.73 -2.13 5.67
C ARG A 86 -24.37 -0.68 5.96
N ALA A 87 -24.45 0.19 4.96
CA ALA A 87 -24.18 1.62 5.14
C ALA A 87 -25.17 2.27 6.11
N LEU A 88 -26.46 1.95 6.01
CA LEU A 88 -27.49 2.45 6.93
C LEU A 88 -27.29 1.92 8.35
N ASN A 89 -27.00 0.63 8.51
CA ASN A 89 -26.71 0.02 9.80
C ASN A 89 -25.56 0.75 10.51
N PHE A 90 -24.47 1.02 9.78
CA PHE A 90 -23.34 1.79 10.29
C PHE A 90 -23.74 3.20 10.75
N LEU A 91 -24.47 3.94 9.89
CA LEU A 91 -24.89 5.32 10.19
C LEU A 91 -25.83 5.39 11.39
N ILE A 92 -26.75 4.42 11.52
CA ILE A 92 -27.67 4.32 12.67
C ILE A 92 -26.86 4.03 13.94
N ASN A 93 -25.92 3.10 13.90
CA ASN A 93 -25.10 2.77 15.06
C ASN A 93 -24.25 3.97 15.52
N GLU A 94 -23.61 4.67 14.59
CA GLU A 94 -22.88 5.91 14.88
C GLU A 94 -23.78 6.98 15.51
N TYR A 95 -24.98 7.17 14.98
CA TYR A 95 -25.95 8.09 15.56
C TYR A 95 -26.28 7.73 17.01
N LEU A 96 -26.52 6.45 17.29
CA LEU A 96 -26.84 5.97 18.64
C LEU A 96 -25.68 6.24 19.61
N LEU A 97 -24.44 6.00 19.18
CA LEU A 97 -23.24 6.25 19.98
C LEU A 97 -23.05 7.74 20.28
N VAL A 98 -23.16 8.60 19.26
CA VAL A 98 -22.99 10.07 19.40
C VAL A 98 -23.99 10.66 20.39
N HIS A 99 -25.21 10.13 20.44
CA HIS A 99 -26.27 10.61 21.33
C HIS A 99 -26.30 9.89 22.69
N GLY A 100 -25.33 9.03 22.97
CA GLY A 100 -25.19 8.36 24.27
C GLY A 100 -26.11 7.16 24.48
N TYR A 101 -26.80 6.68 23.44
CA TYR A 101 -27.65 5.48 23.48
C TYR A 101 -26.81 4.19 23.40
N LYS A 102 -25.83 4.05 24.30
CA LYS A 102 -24.81 2.98 24.25
C LYS A 102 -25.41 1.58 24.34
N LEU A 103 -26.35 1.37 25.25
CA LEU A 103 -27.00 0.06 25.40
C LEU A 103 -27.78 -0.31 24.14
N THR A 104 -28.51 0.65 23.57
CA THR A 104 -29.25 0.46 22.31
C THR A 104 -28.32 0.20 21.14
N SER A 105 -27.18 0.88 21.05
CA SER A 105 -26.15 0.63 20.03
C SER A 105 -25.59 -0.80 20.14
N ILE A 106 -25.30 -1.28 21.36
CA ILE A 106 -24.83 -2.65 21.59
C ILE A 106 -25.91 -3.67 21.18
N THR A 107 -27.15 -3.48 21.65
CA THR A 107 -28.24 -4.41 21.29
C THR A 107 -28.53 -4.39 19.79
N PHE A 108 -28.54 -3.21 19.16
CA PHE A 108 -28.70 -3.07 17.72
C PHE A 108 -27.59 -3.81 16.94
N ALA A 109 -26.35 -3.71 17.42
CA ALA A 109 -25.22 -4.42 16.85
C ALA A 109 -25.35 -5.94 16.94
N ASP A 110 -25.75 -6.45 18.11
CA ASP A 110 -25.87 -7.88 18.36
C ASP A 110 -27.04 -8.51 17.57
N GLU A 111 -28.14 -7.77 17.38
CA GLU A 111 -29.32 -8.24 16.65
C GLU A 111 -29.17 -8.15 15.11
N ASN A 112 -28.20 -7.38 14.63
CA ASN A 112 -28.04 -7.09 13.21
C ASN A 112 -26.83 -7.83 12.62
N GLU A 113 -27.07 -9.01 12.04
CA GLU A 113 -26.02 -9.88 11.45
C GLU A 113 -25.25 -9.24 10.28
N HIS A 114 -25.77 -8.14 9.73
CA HIS A 114 -25.24 -7.44 8.55
C HIS A 114 -24.62 -6.09 8.95
N GLN A 115 -23.97 -6.01 10.10
CA GLN A 115 -23.28 -4.81 10.56
C GLN A 115 -21.88 -4.65 9.95
#